data_AF-A0A0G2GD43-F1
#
_entry.id   AF-A0A0G2GD43-F1
#
_cell.length_a   1.000
_cell.length_b   1.000
_cell.length_c   1.000
_cell.angle_alpha   90.00
_cell.angle_beta   90.00
_cell.angle_gamma   90.00
#
_symmetry.space_group_name_H-M   'P 1'
#
loop_
_entity.id
_entity.type
_entity.pdbx_description
1 polymer ?
#
loop_
_entity_poly.entity_id
_entity_poly.type
_entity_poly.pdbx_seq_one_letter_code
_entity_poly.pdbx_strand_id
1 'polypeptide(L)'
;MLKFIPKGLAGPGGASQSYVVEKSIVDVKEGWMKTESRNMEWTGILSVVESQTFQRQAPSTLVRYEQVGSFTEGLEEKEQEKEWTSCNAVVTFVSRLGQTRLRRKDGPPADGEIEAPRGFFASWSTTGIQRTIEMVGVKRTKDALVNGRNGMNMVLDRLRSGGIVAALEGMRKDREAGLVPA
;
A
#
# COMPACT_ATOMS: atom_id res chain seq x y z
N MET A 1 -21.87 -18.74 -11.78
CA MET A 1 -21.40 -18.48 -13.16
C MET A 1 -20.67 -17.15 -13.19
N LEU A 2 -19.33 -17.14 -13.26
CA LEU A 2 -18.56 -15.98 -13.77
C LEU A 2 -17.53 -16.53 -14.75
N LYS A 3 -17.86 -16.44 -16.05
CA LYS A 3 -17.14 -17.12 -17.14
C LYS A 3 -16.65 -16.10 -18.18
N PHE A 4 -16.07 -14.98 -17.75
CA PHE A 4 -15.51 -13.97 -18.65
C PHE A 4 -14.31 -13.22 -18.06
N ILE A 5 -13.39 -13.93 -17.40
CA ILE A 5 -12.01 -13.45 -17.29
C ILE A 5 -11.25 -14.14 -18.42
N PRO A 6 -10.66 -13.39 -19.38
CA PRO A 6 -9.86 -13.96 -20.45
C PRO A 6 -8.82 -14.94 -19.87
N LYS A 7 -8.68 -16.12 -20.46
CA LYS A 7 -7.80 -17.20 -19.94
C LYS A 7 -6.31 -16.83 -19.93
N GLY A 8 -5.91 -15.69 -20.50
CA GLY A 8 -4.57 -15.11 -20.39
C GLY A 8 -4.42 -14.09 -19.24
N LEU A 9 -5.47 -13.89 -18.42
CA LEU A 9 -5.49 -12.96 -17.28
C LEU A 9 -5.34 -13.67 -15.92
N ALA A 10 -5.55 -14.98 -15.88
CA ALA A 10 -5.26 -15.79 -14.71
C ALA A 10 -3.87 -16.40 -14.89
N GLY A 11 -3.01 -16.27 -13.87
CA GLY A 11 -1.70 -16.92 -13.84
C GLY A 11 -1.80 -18.45 -13.97
N PRO A 12 -0.65 -19.15 -14.06
CA PRO A 12 -0.62 -20.61 -14.22
C PRO A 12 -1.48 -21.28 -13.12
N GLY A 13 -2.46 -22.09 -13.52
CA GLY A 13 -3.32 -22.84 -12.60
C GLY A 13 -4.64 -22.16 -12.18
N GLY A 14 -5.00 -21.00 -12.74
CA GLY A 14 -6.30 -20.35 -12.42
C GLY A 14 -6.35 -19.66 -11.05
N ALA A 15 -5.26 -19.72 -10.28
CA ALA A 15 -5.02 -18.85 -9.15
C ALA A 15 -4.49 -17.50 -9.67
N SER A 16 -5.22 -16.42 -9.41
CA SER A 16 -4.75 -15.06 -9.69
C SER A 16 -3.68 -14.67 -8.67
N GLN A 17 -2.46 -15.19 -8.84
CA GLN A 17 -1.31 -14.70 -8.10
C GLN A 17 -0.91 -13.33 -8.64
N SER A 18 -0.46 -12.44 -7.77
CA SER A 18 0.05 -11.12 -8.15
C SER A 18 1.39 -10.89 -7.49
N TYR A 19 2.39 -10.51 -8.27
CA TYR A 19 3.72 -10.22 -7.73
C TYR A 19 3.85 -8.74 -7.37
N VAL A 20 4.35 -8.49 -6.15
CA VAL A 20 4.66 -7.17 -5.62
C VAL A 20 6.14 -7.15 -5.26
N VAL A 21 6.86 -6.11 -5.67
CA VAL A 21 8.23 -5.87 -5.21
C VAL A 21 8.21 -4.79 -4.16
N GLU A 22 8.86 -5.06 -3.03
CA GLU A 22 9.08 -4.12 -1.94
C GLU A 22 10.57 -3.82 -1.81
N LYS A 23 10.90 -2.54 -1.68
CA LYS A 23 12.24 -2.05 -1.40
C LYS A 23 12.21 -1.31 -0.07
N SER A 24 13.08 -1.69 0.86
CA SER A 24 13.23 -1.02 2.16
C SER A 24 14.63 -0.48 2.36
N ILE A 25 14.75 0.71 2.96
CA ILE A 25 16.00 1.31 3.42
C ILE A 25 15.84 1.61 4.90
N VAL A 26 16.75 1.11 5.73
CA VAL A 26 16.72 1.28 7.19
C VAL A 26 17.97 2.03 7.62
N ASP A 27 17.79 3.14 8.32
CA ASP A 27 18.85 3.83 9.04
C ASP A 27 18.69 3.56 10.53
N VAL A 28 19.55 2.69 11.06
CA VAL A 28 19.52 2.28 12.46
C VAL A 28 20.01 3.41 13.38
N LYS A 29 20.87 4.30 12.89
CA LYS A 29 21.43 5.40 13.69
C LYS A 29 20.40 6.51 13.88
N GLU A 30 19.77 6.91 12.80
CA GLU A 30 18.76 7.98 12.79
C GLU A 30 17.34 7.47 13.15
N GLY A 31 17.17 6.15 13.27
CA GLY A 31 15.94 5.52 13.73
C GLY A 31 14.77 5.65 12.74
N TRP A 32 15.05 5.64 11.44
CA TRP A 32 14.03 5.72 10.39
C TRP A 32 14.12 4.59 9.38
N MET A 33 12.98 4.31 8.74
CA MET A 33 12.88 3.34 7.66
C MET A 33 11.97 3.89 6.55
N LYS A 34 12.37 3.69 5.30
CA LYS A 34 11.56 4.01 4.13
C LYS A 34 11.27 2.74 3.34
N THR A 35 10.02 2.55 2.94
CA THR A 35 9.59 1.44 2.09
C THR A 35 8.94 1.97 0.83
N GLU A 36 9.15 1.26 -0.27
CA GLU A 36 8.44 1.44 -1.52
C GLU A 36 8.00 0.08 -2.05
N SER A 37 6.69 -0.11 -2.19
CA SER A 37 6.06 -1.33 -2.68
C SER A 37 5.32 -1.03 -3.98
N ARG A 38 5.51 -1.86 -5.01
CA ARG A 38 4.87 -1.69 -6.32
C ARG A 38 4.47 -3.02 -6.94
N ASN A 39 3.37 -3.02 -7.70
CA ASN A 39 2.97 -4.19 -8.48
C ASN A 39 3.90 -4.40 -9.68
N MET A 40 4.30 -5.65 -9.89
CA MET A 40 5.16 -6.05 -11.02
C MET A 40 4.35 -6.39 -12.27
N GLU A 41 3.10 -6.81 -12.09
CA GLU A 41 2.19 -7.22 -13.15
C GLU A 41 1.04 -6.22 -13.29
N TRP A 42 0.30 -6.27 -14.40
CA TRP A 42 -0.89 -5.43 -14.63
C TRP A 42 -0.64 -3.92 -14.70
N THR A 43 0.62 -3.48 -14.80
CA THR A 43 1.00 -2.06 -14.86
C THR A 43 0.46 -1.32 -16.09
N GLY A 44 0.09 -2.06 -17.16
CA GLY A 44 -0.62 -1.52 -18.32
C GLY A 44 -2.09 -1.18 -18.07
N ILE A 45 -2.67 -1.68 -16.97
CA ILE A 45 -4.04 -1.38 -16.53
C ILE A 45 -3.99 -0.41 -15.35
N LEU A 46 -3.31 -0.79 -14.27
CA LEU A 46 -3.17 -0.01 -13.05
C LEU A 46 -1.77 -0.19 -12.46
N SER A 47 -1.04 0.91 -12.32
CA SER A 47 0.18 0.98 -11.53
C SER A 47 -0.18 1.47 -10.13
N VAL A 48 0.25 0.73 -9.11
CA VAL A 48 0.09 1.06 -7.70
C VAL A 48 1.49 1.14 -7.09
N VAL A 49 1.79 2.28 -6.49
CA VAL A 49 3.03 2.48 -5.72
C VAL A 49 2.64 2.95 -4.33
N GLU A 50 3.03 2.18 -3.32
CA GLU A 50 2.90 2.54 -1.91
C GLU A 50 4.27 2.93 -1.37
N SER A 51 4.38 4.10 -0.76
CA SER A 51 5.57 4.55 -0.08
C SER A 51 5.25 4.80 1.38
N GLN A 52 5.98 4.17 2.29
CA GLN A 52 5.82 4.40 3.72
C GLN A 52 7.11 4.94 4.32
N THR A 53 6.98 5.89 5.25
CA THR A 53 8.09 6.42 6.05
C THR A 53 7.79 6.17 7.51
N PHE A 54 8.67 5.40 8.14
CA PHE A 54 8.66 5.11 9.56
C PHE A 54 9.71 5.95 10.26
N GLN A 55 9.35 6.60 11.35
CA GLN A 55 10.26 7.39 12.16
C GLN A 55 10.04 7.09 13.64
N ARG A 56 11.08 6.62 14.32
CA ARG A 56 11.06 6.52 15.78
C ARG A 56 10.90 7.91 16.37
N GLN A 57 9.91 8.06 17.24
CA GLN A 57 9.70 9.29 18.01
C GLN A 57 10.35 9.10 19.36
N ALA A 58 11.25 10.01 19.71
CA ALA A 58 11.77 10.03 21.06
C ALA A 58 10.62 10.37 22.03
N PRO A 59 10.60 9.75 23.22
CA PRO A 59 9.71 10.20 24.28
C PRO A 59 9.99 11.69 24.49
N SER A 60 8.92 12.49 24.50
CA SER A 60 9.02 13.94 24.56
C SER A 60 9.60 14.34 25.91
N THR A 61 10.92 14.39 26.05
CA THR A 61 11.53 15.16 27.14
C THR A 61 11.05 16.58 26.95
N LEU A 62 10.02 16.95 27.73
CA LEU A 62 9.52 18.30 27.84
C LEU A 62 10.73 19.20 27.90
N VAL A 63 10.80 20.12 26.94
CA VAL A 63 11.71 21.23 27.01
C VAL A 63 11.29 21.99 28.27
N ARG A 64 11.93 21.68 29.40
CA ARG A 64 11.77 22.37 30.67
C ARG A 64 12.45 23.73 30.54
N TYR A 65 11.92 24.58 29.67
CA TYR A 65 12.17 26.01 29.76
C TYR A 65 11.43 26.51 31.00
N GLU A 66 12.22 26.75 32.03
CA GLU A 66 12.08 27.85 32.98
C GLU A 66 10.64 28.26 33.34
N GLN A 67 10.08 27.60 34.35
CA GLN A 67 9.21 28.29 35.29
C GLN A 67 9.68 27.97 36.70
N VAL A 68 10.56 28.83 37.19
CA VAL A 68 10.88 28.93 38.61
C VAL A 68 9.58 29.25 39.35
N GLY A 69 9.18 28.36 40.26
CA GLY A 69 8.19 28.65 41.29
C GLY A 69 6.89 27.86 41.19
N SER A 70 6.84 26.69 41.83
CA SER A 70 5.91 26.44 42.94
C SER A 70 6.12 25.01 43.45
N PHE A 71 6.34 24.90 44.75
CA PHE A 71 6.40 23.63 45.49
C PHE A 71 4.97 23.10 45.63
N THR A 72 4.62 22.04 44.92
CA THR A 72 3.53 21.13 45.32
C THR A 72 4.01 19.70 45.10
N GLU A 73 4.43 19.06 46.19
CA GLU A 73 4.58 17.61 46.27
C GLU A 73 3.18 16.98 46.14
N GLY A 74 2.86 16.53 44.94
CA GLY A 74 1.73 15.68 44.63
C GLY A 74 2.24 14.51 43.80
N LEU A 75 1.88 13.31 44.21
CA LEU A 75 2.24 12.03 43.56
C LEU A 75 1.67 12.00 42.13
N GLU A 76 2.45 12.50 41.17
CA GLU A 76 2.19 12.25 39.75
C GLU A 76 2.86 10.92 39.39
N GLU A 77 2.02 9.90 39.14
CA GLU A 77 2.42 8.70 38.43
C GLU A 77 3.21 9.14 37.20
N LYS A 78 4.49 8.76 37.13
CA LYS A 78 5.30 8.96 35.93
C LYS A 78 4.58 8.21 34.81
N GLU A 79 3.80 8.92 34.00
CA GLU A 79 3.43 8.46 32.67
C GLU A 79 4.76 8.12 32.00
N GLN A 80 5.07 6.82 31.90
CA GLN A 80 6.19 6.37 31.11
C GLN A 80 5.90 6.85 29.69
N GLU A 81 6.60 7.91 29.29
CA GLU A 81 6.53 8.46 27.93
C GLU A 81 6.76 7.30 26.96
N LYS A 82 5.68 6.84 26.36
CA LYS A 82 5.66 5.60 25.61
C LYS A 82 6.36 5.84 24.28
N GLU A 83 7.51 5.20 24.07
CA GLU A 83 8.18 5.22 22.78
C GLU A 83 7.20 4.74 21.69
N TRP A 84 7.11 5.49 20.59
CA TRP A 84 6.26 5.14 19.47
C TRP A 84 6.96 5.40 18.14
N THR A 85 6.49 4.74 17.10
CA THR A 85 6.99 4.93 15.73
C THR A 85 5.86 5.53 14.92
N SER A 86 6.10 6.71 14.34
CA SER A 86 5.17 7.30 13.39
C SER A 86 5.31 6.58 12.05
N CYS A 87 4.19 6.34 11.38
CA CYS A 87 4.15 5.77 10.03
C CYS A 87 3.32 6.69 9.15
N ASN A 88 3.96 7.26 8.13
CA ASN A 88 3.27 8.00 7.08
C ASN A 88 3.24 7.14 5.81
N ALA A 89 2.05 6.83 5.31
CA ALA A 89 1.85 6.01 4.11
C ALA A 89 1.19 6.83 3.00
N VAL A 90 1.80 6.82 1.81
CA VAL A 90 1.29 7.47 0.61
C VAL A 90 1.13 6.43 -0.48
N VAL A 91 -0.06 6.35 -1.07
CA VAL A 91 -0.34 5.41 -2.16
C VAL A 91 -0.74 6.16 -3.42
N THR A 92 -0.04 5.88 -4.51
CA THR A 92 -0.23 6.49 -5.82
C THR A 92 -0.82 5.46 -6.78
N PHE A 93 -1.92 5.84 -7.44
CA PHE A 93 -2.56 5.04 -8.47
C PHE A 93 -2.41 5.72 -9.83
N VAL A 94 -1.95 4.98 -10.82
CA VAL A 94 -1.88 5.44 -12.22
C VAL A 94 -2.58 4.43 -13.10
N SER A 95 -3.79 4.74 -13.55
CA SER A 95 -4.51 3.93 -14.53
C SER A 95 -4.09 4.32 -15.95
N ARG A 96 -3.77 3.32 -16.78
CA ARG A 96 -3.36 3.51 -18.19
C ARG A 96 -4.34 2.91 -19.18
N LEU A 97 -5.50 2.45 -18.70
CA LEU A 97 -6.51 1.79 -19.53
C LEU A 97 -7.06 2.76 -20.58
N GLY A 98 -6.79 2.48 -21.87
CA GLY A 98 -7.28 3.25 -23.01
C GLY A 98 -6.36 4.37 -23.53
N GLN A 99 -5.21 4.62 -22.91
CA GLN A 99 -4.29 5.70 -23.34
C GLN A 99 -3.43 5.35 -24.57
N THR A 100 -3.38 4.09 -25.00
CA THR A 100 -2.45 3.61 -26.04
C THR A 100 -2.80 4.03 -27.48
N ARG A 101 -3.97 4.64 -27.73
CA ARG A 101 -4.39 5.05 -29.09
C ARG A 101 -4.10 6.51 -29.45
N LEU A 102 -3.61 7.34 -28.53
CA LEU A 102 -3.38 8.78 -28.77
C LEU A 102 -1.92 9.17 -29.14
N ARG A 103 -0.95 8.24 -29.13
CA ARG A 103 0.46 8.51 -29.50
C ARG A 103 0.87 8.09 -30.92
N ARG A 104 -0.08 7.84 -31.84
CA ARG A 104 0.19 7.53 -33.27
C ARG A 104 -0.39 8.59 -34.22
N LYS A 105 -0.21 9.88 -33.94
CA LYS A 105 -0.61 10.93 -34.88
C LYS A 105 0.45 12.02 -35.04
N ASP A 106 1.69 11.61 -35.27
CA ASP A 106 2.78 12.46 -35.78
C ASP A 106 3.60 11.69 -36.82
N GLY A 107 2.93 11.14 -37.84
CA GLY A 107 3.56 10.53 -39.01
C GLY A 107 2.77 10.92 -40.27
N PRO A 108 3.44 11.17 -41.42
CA PRO A 108 2.80 11.65 -42.63
C PRO A 108 1.77 10.63 -43.17
N PRO A 109 0.70 11.08 -43.85
CA PRO A 109 -0.36 10.20 -44.31
C PRO A 109 0.17 9.34 -45.46
N ALA A 110 0.16 8.02 -45.27
CA ALA A 110 0.26 7.08 -46.37
C ALA A 110 -1.18 6.68 -46.76
N ASP A 111 -1.56 7.04 -47.98
CA ASP A 111 -2.80 6.66 -48.64
C ASP A 111 -2.99 5.14 -48.62
N GLY A 112 -4.21 4.67 -48.32
CA GLY A 112 -4.56 3.26 -48.38
C GLY A 112 -5.77 2.90 -47.51
N GLU A 113 -6.94 3.00 -48.11
CA GLU A 113 -8.27 2.61 -47.64
C GLU A 113 -8.32 1.26 -46.88
N ILE A 114 -8.78 1.28 -45.62
CA ILE A 114 -9.87 0.43 -45.08
C ILE A 114 -10.55 1.24 -43.97
N GLU A 115 -11.72 1.82 -44.29
CA GLU A 115 -12.60 2.46 -43.33
C GLU A 115 -13.17 1.43 -42.34
N ALA A 116 -12.59 1.36 -41.14
CA ALA A 116 -13.34 0.84 -39.99
C ALA A 116 -14.28 1.95 -39.51
N PRO A 117 -15.59 1.68 -39.33
CA PRO A 117 -16.54 2.73 -38.96
C PRO A 117 -16.14 3.28 -37.59
N ARG A 118 -15.79 4.57 -37.59
CA ARG A 118 -15.55 5.38 -36.38
C ARG A 118 -16.87 5.50 -35.62
N GLY A 119 -17.14 4.51 -34.77
CA GLY A 119 -18.33 4.48 -33.94
C GLY A 119 -18.29 5.56 -32.86
N PHE A 120 -19.38 6.32 -32.77
CA PHE A 120 -19.75 7.27 -31.71
C PHE A 120 -19.74 6.69 -30.27
N PHE A 121 -19.32 5.43 -30.09
CA PHE A 121 -19.23 4.71 -28.81
C PHE A 121 -17.82 4.64 -28.21
N ALA A 122 -16.79 5.10 -28.94
CA ALA A 122 -15.41 5.10 -28.44
C ALA A 122 -15.14 6.19 -27.38
N SER A 123 -15.95 7.25 -27.33
CA SER A 123 -15.76 8.40 -26.42
C SER A 123 -16.44 8.24 -25.05
N TRP A 124 -17.40 7.32 -24.89
CA TRP A 124 -18.16 7.14 -23.64
C TRP A 124 -17.53 6.12 -22.67
N SER A 125 -16.67 5.20 -23.14
CA SER A 125 -16.40 3.96 -22.40
C SER A 125 -15.09 3.91 -21.60
N THR A 126 -14.08 4.76 -21.83
CA THR A 126 -12.77 4.61 -21.16
C THR A 126 -12.58 5.50 -19.93
N THR A 127 -13.03 6.76 -19.97
CA THR A 127 -12.87 7.71 -18.85
C THR A 127 -13.66 7.29 -17.59
N GLY A 128 -14.85 6.70 -17.78
CA GLY A 128 -15.67 6.18 -16.68
C GLY A 128 -15.06 4.95 -16.02
N ILE A 129 -14.60 3.98 -16.83
CA ILE A 129 -13.96 2.75 -16.33
C ILE A 129 -12.66 3.08 -15.60
N GLN A 130 -11.87 4.03 -16.10
CA GLN A 130 -10.67 4.50 -15.43
C GLN A 130 -10.96 5.02 -14.01
N ARG A 131 -11.93 5.93 -13.86
CA ARG A 131 -12.33 6.48 -12.54
C ARG A 131 -12.84 5.41 -11.58
N THR A 132 -13.58 4.41 -12.09
CA THR A 132 -14.05 3.30 -11.26
C THR A 132 -12.89 2.45 -10.76
N ILE A 133 -11.90 2.14 -11.60
CA ILE A 133 -10.70 1.39 -11.20
C ILE A 133 -9.94 2.14 -10.11
N GLU A 134 -9.75 3.45 -10.28
CA GLU A 134 -9.08 4.30 -9.30
C GLU A 134 -9.86 4.33 -7.97
N MET A 135 -11.19 4.48 -8.01
CA MET A 135 -12.03 4.49 -6.81
C MET A 135 -12.00 3.15 -6.05
N VAL A 136 -12.05 2.03 -6.77
CA VAL A 136 -11.92 0.70 -6.17
C VAL A 136 -10.53 0.53 -5.56
N GLY A 137 -9.48 1.01 -6.25
CA GLY A 137 -8.11 1.04 -5.74
C GLY A 137 -8.00 1.80 -4.42
N VAL A 138 -8.51 3.03 -4.37
CA VAL A 138 -8.51 3.87 -3.16
C VAL A 138 -9.25 3.18 -2.01
N LYS A 139 -10.44 2.62 -2.27
CA LYS A 139 -11.21 1.91 -1.24
C LYS A 139 -10.41 0.72 -0.67
N ARG A 140 -9.87 -0.13 -1.54
CA ARG A 140 -9.09 -1.29 -1.11
C ARG A 140 -7.83 -0.91 -0.35
N THR A 141 -7.15 0.15 -0.76
CA THR A 141 -5.97 0.64 -0.03
C THR A 141 -6.33 1.17 1.35
N LYS A 142 -7.46 1.87 1.51
CA LYS A 142 -7.91 2.30 2.83
C LYS A 142 -8.10 1.10 3.77
N ASP A 143 -8.76 0.06 3.29
CA ASP A 143 -8.98 -1.17 4.08
C ASP A 143 -7.65 -1.87 4.36
N ALA A 144 -6.75 -1.95 3.36
CA ALA A 144 -5.44 -2.55 3.48
C ALA A 144 -4.54 -1.84 4.51
N LEU A 145 -4.56 -0.50 4.57
CA LEU A 145 -3.78 0.27 5.55
C LEU A 145 -4.25 -0.01 6.99
N VAL A 146 -5.57 -0.10 7.21
CA VAL A 146 -6.12 -0.44 8.53
C VAL A 146 -5.75 -1.87 8.93
N ASN A 147 -5.92 -2.82 8.01
CA ASN A 147 -5.56 -4.22 8.24
C ASN A 147 -4.06 -4.38 8.49
N GLY A 148 -3.22 -3.66 7.74
CA GLY A 148 -1.77 -3.62 7.90
C GLY A 148 -1.36 -3.10 9.28
N ARG A 149 -1.97 -1.99 9.75
CA ARG A 149 -1.74 -1.46 11.10
C ARG A 149 -2.10 -2.49 12.19
N ASN A 150 -3.27 -3.13 12.07
CA ASN A 150 -3.73 -4.09 13.07
C ASN A 150 -2.86 -5.36 13.09
N GLY A 151 -2.53 -5.90 11.91
CA GLY A 151 -1.63 -7.04 11.78
C GLY A 151 -0.23 -6.73 12.33
N MET A 152 0.29 -5.54 12.06
CA MET A 152 1.58 -5.10 12.59
C MET A 152 1.56 -5.01 14.13
N ASN A 153 0.51 -4.47 14.73
CA ASN A 153 0.39 -4.42 16.19
C ASN A 153 0.41 -5.83 16.81
N MET A 154 -0.29 -6.80 16.22
CA MET A 154 -0.23 -8.19 16.67
C MET A 154 1.20 -8.76 16.59
N VAL A 155 1.93 -8.48 15.50
CA VAL A 155 3.32 -8.90 15.35
C VAL A 155 4.20 -8.27 16.43
N LEU A 156 4.05 -6.96 16.67
CA LEU A 156 4.80 -6.24 17.70
C LEU A 156 4.51 -6.78 19.10
N ASP A 157 3.27 -7.11 19.42
CA ASP A 157 2.91 -7.67 20.73
C ASP A 157 3.49 -9.08 20.94
N ARG A 158 3.55 -9.90 19.89
CA ARG A 158 4.23 -11.20 19.91
C ARG A 158 5.74 -11.03 20.08
N LEU A 159 6.35 -10.07 19.38
CA LEU A 159 7.77 -9.75 19.54
C LEU A 159 8.09 -9.27 20.96
N ARG A 160 7.23 -8.46 21.57
CA ARG A 160 7.39 -7.99 22.96
C ARG A 160 7.26 -9.09 24.00
N SER A 161 6.36 -10.05 23.79
CA SER A 161 6.07 -11.10 24.78
C SER A 161 7.02 -12.30 24.71
N GLY A 162 7.54 -12.64 23.52
CA GLY A 162 8.39 -13.82 23.35
C GLY A 162 9.40 -13.75 22.21
N GLY A 163 9.72 -12.53 21.75
CA GLY A 163 10.70 -12.31 20.70
C GLY A 163 10.30 -12.91 19.34
N ILE A 164 11.31 -13.16 18.50
CA ILE A 164 11.12 -13.63 17.13
C ILE A 164 10.42 -14.99 17.05
N VAL A 165 10.67 -15.87 18.02
CA VAL A 165 10.08 -17.23 18.05
C VAL A 165 8.57 -17.14 18.24
N ALA A 166 8.09 -16.31 19.18
CA ALA A 166 6.66 -16.11 19.40
C ALA A 166 5.96 -15.49 18.18
N ALA A 167 6.62 -14.57 17.47
CA ALA A 167 6.08 -13.99 16.24
C ALA A 167 5.93 -15.04 15.13
N LEU A 168 6.99 -15.82 14.86
CA LEU A 168 6.98 -16.86 13.82
C LEU A 168 5.98 -17.99 14.11
N GLU A 169 5.92 -18.44 15.37
CA GLU A 169 4.97 -19.47 15.79
C GLU A 169 3.52 -18.97 15.72
N GLY A 170 3.29 -17.71 16.10
CA GLY A 170 2.00 -17.06 15.91
C GLY A 170 1.58 -17.03 14.44
N MET A 171 2.49 -16.64 13.53
CA MET A 171 2.23 -16.63 12.09
C MET A 171 1.95 -18.03 11.53
N ARG A 172 2.65 -19.07 12.01
CA ARG A 172 2.40 -20.46 11.64
C ARG A 172 0.98 -20.88 12.03
N LYS A 173 0.58 -20.60 13.27
CA LYS A 173 -0.77 -20.91 13.78
C LYS A 173 -1.85 -20.16 13.01
N ASP A 174 -1.64 -18.87 12.70
CA ASP A 174 -2.60 -18.09 11.93
C ASP A 174 -2.81 -18.66 10.52
N ARG A 175 -1.73 -19.17 9.89
CA ARG A 175 -1.81 -19.87 8.60
C ARG A 175 -2.60 -21.18 8.71
N GLU A 176 -2.34 -21.99 9.73
CA GLU A 176 -3.04 -23.26 9.97
C GLU A 176 -4.52 -23.06 10.30
N ALA A 177 -4.86 -21.97 10.97
CA ALA A 177 -6.23 -21.59 11.29
C ALA A 177 -6.98 -20.92 10.11
N GLY A 178 -6.31 -20.70 8.96
CA GLY A 178 -6.91 -20.00 7.81
C GLY A 178 -7.16 -18.50 8.06
N LEU A 179 -6.50 -17.91 9.06
CA LEU A 179 -6.63 -16.49 9.43
C LEU A 179 -5.74 -15.57 8.57
N VAL A 180 -4.83 -16.14 7.78
CA VAL A 180 -4.05 -15.43 6.76
C VAL A 180 -4.35 -16.07 5.40
N PRO A 181 -4.87 -15.33 4.39
CA PRO A 181 -5.07 -15.87 3.05
C PRO A 181 -3.71 -16.24 2.42
N ALA A 182 -3.71 -17.36 1.68
CA ALA A 182 -2.56 -17.87 0.93
C ALA A 182 -2.21 -17.02 -0.29
#